data_AF-A0A1R4KHD3-F1
#
_entry.id   AF-A0A1R4KHD3-F1
#
_cell.length_a   1.000
_cell.length_b   1.000
_cell.length_c   1.000
_cell.angle_alpha   90.00
_cell.angle_beta   90.00
_cell.angle_gamma   90.00
#
_symmetry.space_group_name_H-M   'P 1'
#
loop_
_entity.id
_entity.type
_entity.pdbx_description
1 polymer ?
#
loop_
_entity_poly.entity_id
_entity_poly.type
_entity_poly.pdbx_seq_one_letter_code
_entity_poly.pdbx_strand_id
1 'polypeptide(L)' 'MGCPVNTLVERLLQGQKLFYSYLKNTPQQRYEELIETYSHIVQRVPQHYIASYLEITSVSLSRIRNRR' A
#
# COMPACT_ATOMS: atom_id res chain seq x y z
N MET A 1 23.48 1.52 -19.81
CA MET A 1 23.05 2.74 -20.53
C MET A 1 21.66 2.49 -21.10
N GLY A 2 20.64 3.05 -20.47
CA GLY A 2 19.25 3.04 -20.96
C GLY A 2 18.58 4.29 -20.40
N CYS A 3 18.09 5.17 -21.27
CA CYS A 3 17.65 6.52 -20.95
C CYS A 3 16.41 6.57 -20.03
N PRO A 4 16.23 7.65 -19.22
CA PRO A 4 15.26 7.76 -18.12
C PRO A 4 13.83 8.17 -18.54
N VAL A 5 13.41 7.87 -19.78
CA VAL A 5 12.07 8.25 -20.27
C VAL A 5 11.00 7.26 -19.78
N ASN A 6 11.38 6.00 -19.50
CA ASN A 6 10.43 4.96 -19.07
C ASN A 6 9.95 5.15 -17.62
N THR A 7 10.78 5.73 -16.76
CA THR A 7 10.48 5.83 -15.32
C THR A 7 9.29 6.74 -15.01
N LEU A 8 9.06 7.79 -15.80
CA LEU A 8 7.91 8.68 -15.64
C LEU A 8 6.59 7.95 -15.97
N VAL A 9 6.58 7.21 -17.07
CA VAL A 9 5.43 6.39 -17.48
C VAL A 9 5.18 5.27 -16.47
N GLU A 10 6.23 4.59 -16.00
CA GLU A 10 6.12 3.57 -14.96
C GLU A 10 5.54 4.13 -13.65
N ARG A 11 6.02 5.30 -13.20
CA ARG A 11 5.47 5.98 -12.01
C ARG A 11 4.02 6.38 -12.21
N LEU A 12 3.65 6.89 -13.38
CA LEU A 12 2.28 7.22 -13.72
C LEU A 12 1.38 5.98 -13.65
N LEU A 13 1.80 4.87 -14.26
CA LEU A 13 1.06 3.61 -14.25
C LEU A 13 0.94 3.03 -12.84
N GLN A 14 1.99 3.12 -12.02
CA GLN A 14 1.93 2.73 -10.60
C GLN A 14 0.93 3.60 -9.83
N GLY A 15 0.95 4.92 -10.04
CA GLY A 15 0.00 5.84 -9.44
C GLY A 15 -1.45 5.53 -9.83
N GLN A 16 -1.71 5.23 -11.11
CA GLN A 16 -3.04 4.82 -11.58
C GLN A 16 -3.50 3.50 -10.93
N LYS A 17 -2.63 2.49 -10.83
CA LYS A 17 -2.95 1.23 -10.15
C LYS A 17 -3.29 1.46 -8.68
N LEU A 18 -2.51 2.31 -8.00
CA LEU A 18 -2.72 2.63 -6.60
C LEU A 18 -4.07 3.35 -6.41
N PHE A 19 -4.35 4.37 -7.23
CA PHE A 19 -5.64 5.08 -7.24
C PHE A 19 -6.82 4.13 -7.48
N TYR A 20 -6.70 3.23 -8.45
CA TYR A 20 -7.74 2.24 -8.71
C TYR A 20 -7.93 1.27 -7.54
N SER A 21 -6.85 0.83 -6.89
CA SER A 21 -6.91 0.02 -5.67
C SER A 21 -7.64 0.76 -4.54
N TYR A 22 -7.40 2.07 -4.35
CA TYR A 22 -8.16 2.86 -3.37
C TYR A 22 -9.66 2.93 -3.65
N LEU A 23 -10.06 3.02 -4.92
CA LEU A 23 -11.47 3.09 -5.31
C LEU A 23 -12.19 1.73 -5.20
N LYS A 24 -11.50 0.64 -5.58
CA LYS A 24 -12.09 -0.70 -5.66
C LYS A 24 -11.99 -1.49 -4.35
N ASN A 25 -10.86 -1.40 -3.67
CA ASN A 25 -10.51 -2.30 -2.57
C ASN A 25 -10.81 -1.66 -1.22
N THR A 26 -11.31 -2.47 -0.29
CA THR A 26 -11.46 -2.08 1.11
C THR A 26 -10.09 -1.90 1.79
N PRO A 27 -9.98 -1.14 2.89
CA PRO A 27 -8.72 -0.99 3.60
C PRO A 27 -8.11 -2.31 4.09
N GLN A 28 -8.95 -3.30 4.40
CA GLN A 28 -8.49 -4.65 4.72
C GLN A 28 -7.81 -5.28 3.51
N GLN A 29 -8.48 -5.37 2.37
CA GLN A 29 -7.90 -5.95 1.15
C GLN A 29 -6.59 -5.26 0.74
N ARG A 30 -6.51 -3.93 0.85
CA ARG A 30 -5.26 -3.18 0.58
C ARG A 30 -4.13 -3.56 1.54
N TYR A 31 -4.44 -3.80 2.81
CA TYR A 31 -3.45 -4.28 3.77
C TYR A 31 -2.97 -5.71 3.45
N GLU A 32 -3.87 -6.58 3.00
CA GLU A 32 -3.53 -7.95 2.63
C GLU A 32 -2.62 -7.98 1.40
N GLU A 33 -2.96 -7.22 0.36
CA GLU A 33 -2.14 -7.04 -0.84
C GLU A 33 -0.75 -6.45 -0.50
N LEU A 34 -0.70 -5.51 0.45
CA LEU A 34 0.55 -4.92 0.92
C LEU A 34 1.45 -5.96 1.62
N ILE A 35 0.88 -6.87 2.42
CA ILE A 35 1.64 -7.96 3.04
C ILE A 35 2.14 -8.94 1.98
N GLU A 36 1.29 -9.32 1.02
CA GLU A 36 1.66 -10.28 -0.02
C GLU A 36 2.77 -9.74 -0.93
N THR A 37 2.70 -8.46 -1.28
CA THR A 37 3.64 -7.84 -2.22
C THR A 37 4.90 -7.33 -1.52
N TYR A 38 4.76 -6.79 -0.31
CA TYR A 38 5.82 -6.04 0.39
C TYR A 38 5.92 -6.42 1.88
N SER A 39 5.88 -7.72 2.19
CA SER A 39 5.97 -8.25 3.57
C SER A 39 7.13 -7.65 4.39
N HIS A 40 8.30 -7.49 3.77
CA HIS A 40 9.50 -6.92 4.40
C HIS A 40 9.31 -5.46 4.84
N ILE A 41 8.48 -4.67 4.14
CA ILE A 41 8.15 -3.30 4.52
C ILE A 41 7.24 -3.31 5.74
N VAL A 42 6.19 -4.13 5.72
CA VAL A 42 5.21 -4.24 6.82
C VAL A 42 5.88 -4.64 8.14
N GLN A 43 6.94 -5.46 8.08
CA GLN A 43 7.68 -5.90 9.26
C GLN A 43 8.60 -4.82 9.86
N ARG A 44 9.06 -3.86 9.06
CA ARG A 44 10.09 -2.88 9.47
C ARG A 44 9.52 -1.49 9.75
N VAL A 45 8.42 -1.14 9.10
CA VAL A 45 7.83 0.19 9.19
C VAL A 45 6.86 0.27 10.39
N PRO A 46 6.95 1.32 11.21
CA PRO A 46 5.99 1.53 12.30
C PRO A 46 4.54 1.56 11.80
N GLN A 47 3.64 0.96 12.58
CA GLN A 47 2.24 0.75 12.19
C GLN A 47 1.50 2.03 11.78
N HIS A 48 1.78 3.17 12.41
CA HIS A 48 1.09 4.42 12.10
C HIS A 48 1.41 4.93 10.68
N TYR A 49 2.62 4.70 10.17
CA TYR A 49 2.95 5.02 8.78
C TYR A 49 2.24 4.10 7.79
N ILE A 50 2.12 2.81 8.13
CA ILE A 50 1.34 1.85 7.33
C ILE A 50 -0.14 2.28 7.31
N ALA A 51 -0.68 2.74 8.44
CA ALA A 51 -2.05 3.23 8.54
C ALA A 51 -2.25 4.48 7.66
N SER A 52 -1.33 5.44 7.71
CA SER A 52 -1.35 6.63 6.84
C SER A 52 -1.31 6.25 5.37
N TYR A 53 -0.46 5.30 4.97
CA TYR A 53 -0.41 4.81 3.59
C TYR A 53 -1.71 4.15 3.14
N LEU A 54 -2.38 3.42 4.02
CA LEU A 54 -3.66 2.76 3.72
C LEU A 54 -4.88 3.69 3.80
N GLU A 55 -4.66 4.96 4.13
CA GLU A 55 -5.70 5.98 4.36
C GLU A 55 -6.68 5.60 5.48
N ILE A 56 -6.16 5.05 6.58
CA ILE A 56 -6.94 4.68 7.77
C ILE A 56 -6.24 5.12 9.06
N THR A 57 -6.97 5.10 10.17
CA THR A 57 -6.37 5.36 11.48
C THR A 57 -5.53 4.18 11.96
N SER A 58 -4.53 4.45 12.81
CA SER A 58 -3.74 3.41 13.49
C SER A 58 -4.61 2.42 14.26
N VAL A 59 -5.73 2.88 14.83
CA VAL A 59 -6.72 2.05 15.53
C VAL A 59 -7.44 1.12 14.55
N SER A 60 -7.89 1.63 13.41
CA SER A 60 -8.50 0.81 12.35
C SER A 60 -7.55 -0.28 11.86
N LEU A 61 -6.27 0.07 11.62
CA LEU A 61 -5.26 -0.92 11.22
C LEU A 61 -5.02 -1.96 12.32
N SER A 62 -4.99 -1.54 13.60
CA SER A 62 -4.86 -2.47 14.73
C SER A 62 -6.00 -3.49 14.76
N ARG A 63 -7.24 -3.03 14.54
CA ARG A 63 -8.41 -3.92 14.44
C ARG A 63 -8.32 -4.90 13.29
N ILE A 64 -7.84 -4.47 12.13
CA ILE A 64 -7.63 -5.37 10.97
C ILE A 64 -6.60 -6.46 11.31
N ARG A 65 -5.48 -6.08 11.95
CA ARG A 65 -4.42 -7.02 12.35
C ARG A 65 -4.88 -8.07 13.36
N ASN A 66 -5.75 -7.69 14.31
CA ASN A 66 -6.22 -8.59 15.37
C ASN A 66 -7.39 -9.50 14.94
N ARG A 67 -7.94 -9.32 13.74
CA ARG A 67 -8.99 -10.20 13.16
C ARG A 67 -8.43 -11.37 12.37
N ARG A 68 -7.14 -11.31 12.02
CA ARG A 68 -6.34 -12.45 11.53
C ARG A 68 -5.72 -13.15 12.73
#